data_AF-A0A945LY81-F1
#
_entry.id   AF-A0A945LY81-F1
#
_cell.length_a   1.000
_cell.length_b   1.000
_cell.length_c   1.000
_cell.angle_alpha   90.00
_cell.angle_beta   90.00
_cell.angle_gamma   90.00
#
_symmetry.space_group_name_H-M   'P 1'
#
loop_
_entity.id
_entity.type
_entity.pdbx_description
1 polymer ?
#
loop_
_entity_poly.entity_id
_entity_poly.type
_entity_poly.pdbx_seq_one_letter_code
_entity_poly.pdbx_strand_id
1 'polypeptide(L)'
;SPGYLWDQGDLVWNIGVAFLFPFLNVNEGPIAEARASRELEAARFTALQTDVLGELSLARAGYAGVYRSLMTAESLLREQKEQVENMDNQFTLGIVDRLSLDNARIELIAVQRAYLNAQIKVYRAFGRLEDTIQKPLDESASLPDPTDEIMSDPAILQDSK
;
A
#
# COMPACT_ATOMS: atom_id res chain seq x y z
N SER A 1 -6.55 23.66 50.54
CA SER A 1 -7.84 23.28 51.17
C SER A 1 -8.53 24.55 51.63
N PRO A 2 -9.80 24.82 51.30
CA PRO A 2 -10.52 25.93 51.92
C PRO A 2 -10.95 25.52 53.33
N GLY A 3 -10.75 26.41 54.30
CA GLY A 3 -11.26 26.29 55.67
C GLY A 3 -12.34 27.34 55.91
N TYR A 4 -13.42 26.95 56.59
CA TYR A 4 -14.58 27.78 56.88
C TYR A 4 -14.44 28.43 58.26
N LEU A 5 -14.49 29.76 58.34
CA LEU A 5 -14.60 30.49 59.61
C LEU A 5 -15.67 31.58 59.47
N TRP A 6 -16.56 31.68 60.45
CA TRP A 6 -17.72 32.56 60.49
C TRP A 6 -17.56 33.57 61.64
N ASP A 7 -17.55 34.87 61.38
CA ASP A 7 -17.69 35.91 62.40
C ASP A 7 -18.56 37.08 61.88
N GLN A 8 -19.57 37.42 62.66
CA GLN A 8 -20.41 38.63 62.63
C GLN A 8 -20.75 39.26 61.27
N GLY A 9 -21.42 38.49 60.41
CA GLY A 9 -22.36 39.04 59.43
C GLY A 9 -21.77 39.61 58.13
N ASP A 10 -20.49 39.41 57.88
CA ASP A 10 -19.86 39.76 56.60
C ASP A 10 -19.22 38.52 55.93
N LEU A 11 -19.52 38.30 54.65
CA LEU A 11 -19.06 37.14 53.88
C LEU A 11 -17.61 37.35 53.42
N VAL A 12 -16.64 36.89 54.22
CA VAL A 12 -15.22 36.91 53.85
C VAL A 12 -14.84 35.59 53.17
N TRP A 13 -14.83 35.59 51.84
CA TRP A 13 -14.28 34.48 51.04
C TRP A 13 -12.76 34.57 50.96
N ASN A 14 -12.06 33.47 51.26
CA ASN A 14 -10.61 33.38 51.11
C ASN A 14 -10.26 32.35 50.05
N ILE A 15 -9.88 32.80 48.85
CA ILE A 15 -9.44 31.95 47.74
C ILE A 15 -7.92 31.91 47.73
N GLY A 16 -7.34 30.86 48.33
CA GLY A 16 -5.92 30.57 48.21
C GLY A 16 -5.62 29.77 46.95
N VAL A 17 -4.97 30.39 45.95
CA VAL A 17 -4.41 29.68 44.80
C VAL A 17 -2.93 29.40 45.09
N ALA A 18 -2.55 28.13 45.21
CA ALA A 18 -1.16 27.74 45.38
C ALA A 18 -0.56 27.37 44.01
N PHE A 19 0.33 28.20 43.49
CA PHE A 19 1.14 27.88 42.32
C PHE A 19 2.49 27.33 42.77
N LEU A 20 2.70 26.02 42.58
CA LEU A 20 4.03 25.42 42.69
C LEU A 20 4.80 25.78 41.43
N PHE A 21 5.53 26.90 41.46
CA PHE A 21 6.53 27.20 40.45
C PHE A 21 7.83 26.47 40.83
N PRO A 22 8.30 25.47 40.06
CA PRO A 22 9.56 24.80 40.33
C PRO A 22 10.70 25.74 39.95
N PHE A 23 11.10 26.64 40.86
CA PHE A 23 12.21 27.58 40.66
C PHE A 23 13.60 26.90 40.68
N LEU A 24 13.69 25.60 40.98
CA LEU A 24 14.96 24.89 41.22
C LEU A 24 15.24 23.67 40.32
N ASN A 25 14.37 23.35 39.36
CA ASN A 25 14.65 22.35 38.32
C ASN A 25 13.61 22.48 37.21
N VAL A 26 13.99 22.98 36.02
CA VAL A 26 13.08 23.35 34.91
C VAL A 26 12.52 22.12 34.17
N ASN A 27 12.26 21.01 34.87
CA ASN A 27 11.90 19.71 34.29
C ASN A 27 12.85 19.29 33.15
N GLU A 28 14.13 19.63 33.25
CA GLU A 28 15.09 19.46 32.15
C GLU A 28 15.26 17.99 31.75
N GLY A 29 15.20 17.08 32.72
CA GLY A 29 15.20 15.63 32.49
C GLY A 29 14.02 15.16 31.64
N PRO A 30 12.77 15.33 32.10
CA PRO A 30 11.58 14.98 31.31
C PRO A 30 11.52 15.65 29.93
N ILE A 31 11.98 16.91 29.79
CA ILE A 31 12.05 17.60 28.50
C ILE A 31 13.11 16.96 27.59
N ALA A 32 14.27 16.62 28.14
CA ALA A 32 15.32 15.92 27.40
C ALA A 32 14.85 14.54 26.92
N GLU A 33 14.14 13.79 27.77
CA GLU A 33 13.53 12.51 27.41
C GLU A 33 12.48 12.66 26.30
N ALA A 34 11.57 13.63 26.43
CA ALA A 34 10.58 13.91 25.38
C ALA A 34 11.23 14.32 24.05
N ARG A 35 12.34 15.08 24.10
CA ARG A 35 13.11 15.46 22.91
C ARG A 35 13.77 14.24 22.28
N ALA A 36 14.43 13.39 23.07
CA ALA A 36 15.05 12.16 22.59
C ALA A 36 14.02 11.21 21.98
N SER A 37 12.84 11.08 22.60
CA SER A 37 11.72 10.30 22.06
C SER A 37 11.24 10.86 20.73
N ARG A 38 11.06 12.19 20.61
CA ARG A 38 10.70 12.84 19.34
C ARG A 38 11.73 12.60 18.25
N GLU A 39 13.02 12.71 18.56
CA GLU A 39 14.11 12.48 17.61
C GLU A 39 14.14 11.02 17.13
N LEU A 40 13.93 10.07 18.05
CA LEU A 40 13.82 8.65 17.72
C LEU A 40 12.64 8.37 16.79
N GLU A 41 11.46 8.92 17.08
CA GLU A 41 10.27 8.74 16.23
C GLU A 41 10.45 9.42 14.86
N ALA A 42 11.11 10.58 14.80
CA ALA A 42 11.44 11.23 13.52
C ALA A 42 12.37 10.33 12.67
N ALA A 43 13.40 9.73 13.29
CA ALA A 43 14.29 8.81 12.59
C ALA A 43 13.57 7.55 12.11
N ARG A 44 12.68 6.96 12.94
CA ARG A 44 11.82 5.82 12.55
C ARG A 44 10.91 6.17 11.38
N PHE A 45 10.32 7.35 11.39
CA PHE A 45 9.47 7.81 10.31
C PHE A 45 10.25 7.97 9.00
N THR A 46 11.46 8.55 9.02
CA THR A 46 12.32 8.65 7.84
C THR A 46 12.73 7.27 7.31
N ALA A 47 13.03 6.32 8.19
CA ALA A 47 13.32 4.94 7.80
C ALA A 47 12.12 4.31 7.07
N LEU A 48 10.92 4.40 7.66
CA LEU A 48 9.69 3.91 7.06
C LEU A 48 9.42 4.53 5.67
N GLN A 49 9.62 5.84 5.53
CA GLN A 49 9.47 6.50 4.22
C GLN A 49 10.43 5.94 3.17
N THR A 50 11.68 5.70 3.56
CA THR A 50 12.71 5.15 2.67
C THR A 50 12.34 3.73 2.24
N ASP A 51 11.86 2.91 3.18
CA ASP A 51 11.42 1.54 2.91
C ASP A 51 10.24 1.52 1.93
N VAL A 52 9.20 2.32 2.17
CA VAL A 52 8.02 2.42 1.29
C VAL A 52 8.41 2.88 -0.11
N LEU A 53 9.30 3.87 -0.25
CA LEU A 53 9.80 4.32 -1.56
C LEU A 53 10.62 3.23 -2.27
N GLY A 54 11.38 2.44 -1.51
CA GLY A 54 12.11 1.28 -2.01
C GLY A 54 11.18 0.20 -2.54
N GLU A 55 10.17 -0.19 -1.74
CA GLU A 55 9.15 -1.16 -2.13
C GLU A 55 8.40 -0.72 -3.39
N LEU A 56 7.99 0.55 -3.47
CA LEU A 56 7.32 1.10 -4.65
C LEU A 56 8.22 1.03 -5.89
N SER A 57 9.49 1.38 -5.74
CA SER A 57 10.46 1.32 -6.84
C SER A 57 10.63 -0.11 -7.35
N LEU A 58 10.74 -1.09 -6.45
CA LEU A 58 10.83 -2.51 -6.77
C LEU A 58 9.55 -3.04 -7.44
N ALA A 59 8.38 -2.70 -6.90
CA ALA A 59 7.09 -3.10 -7.46
C ALA A 59 6.91 -2.56 -8.89
N ARG A 60 7.22 -1.27 -9.11
CA ARG A 60 7.17 -0.63 -10.43
C ARG A 60 8.14 -1.27 -11.43
N ALA A 61 9.39 -1.52 -11.02
CA ALA A 61 10.39 -2.17 -11.86
C ALA A 61 9.98 -3.61 -12.21
N GLY A 62 9.45 -4.34 -11.22
CA GLY A 62 8.92 -5.69 -11.38
C GLY A 62 7.77 -5.76 -12.38
N TYR A 63 6.77 -4.87 -12.24
CA TYR A 63 5.66 -4.73 -13.19
C TYR A 63 6.17 -4.46 -14.62
N ALA A 64 7.06 -3.46 -14.79
CA ALA A 64 7.60 -3.13 -16.09
C ALA A 64 8.39 -4.31 -16.72
N GLY A 65 9.07 -5.12 -15.91
CA GLY A 65 9.80 -6.31 -16.36
C GLY A 65 8.88 -7.42 -16.85
N VAL A 66 7.81 -7.73 -16.10
CA VAL A 66 6.85 -8.76 -16.52
C VAL A 66 6.01 -8.32 -17.72
N TYR A 67 5.72 -7.02 -17.83
CA TYR A 67 5.02 -6.46 -19.00
C TYR A 67 5.86 -6.61 -20.28
N ARG A 68 7.15 -6.30 -20.23
CA ARG A 68 8.08 -6.58 -21.35
C ARG A 68 8.11 -8.06 -21.72
N SER A 69 8.11 -8.95 -20.72
CA SER A 69 8.06 -10.40 -20.95
C SER A 69 6.76 -10.85 -21.62
N LEU A 70 5.63 -10.21 -21.31
CA LEU A 70 4.36 -10.47 -21.99
C LEU A 70 4.43 -10.08 -23.47
N MET A 71 4.99 -8.91 -23.79
CA MET A 71 5.17 -8.47 -25.18
C MET A 71 6.05 -9.44 -25.98
N THR A 72 7.14 -9.93 -25.38
CA THR A 72 7.98 -10.97 -26.00
C THR A 72 7.20 -12.26 -26.23
N ALA A 73 6.44 -12.73 -25.23
CA ALA A 73 5.63 -13.95 -25.35
C ALA A 73 4.53 -13.81 -26.41
N GLU A 74 3.97 -12.62 -26.58
CA GLU A 74 2.98 -12.34 -27.63
C GLU A 74 3.61 -12.39 -29.02
N SER A 75 4.80 -11.81 -29.22
CA SER A 75 5.52 -11.89 -30.50
C SER A 75 5.82 -13.34 -30.87
N LEU A 76 6.37 -14.10 -29.93
CA LEU A 76 6.67 -15.51 -30.13
C LEU A 76 5.41 -16.31 -30.47
N LEU A 77 4.28 -16.00 -29.84
CA LEU A 77 2.99 -16.64 -30.16
C LEU A 77 2.54 -16.35 -31.60
N ARG A 78 2.72 -15.11 -32.09
CA ARG A 78 2.38 -14.78 -33.49
C ARG A 78 3.28 -15.51 -34.47
N GLU A 79 4.59 -15.49 -34.23
CA GLU A 79 5.59 -16.17 -35.08
C GLU A 79 5.33 -17.69 -35.13
N GLN A 80 5.06 -18.31 -33.98
CA GLN A 80 4.79 -19.75 -33.93
C GLN A 80 3.49 -20.13 -34.63
N LYS A 81 2.46 -19.28 -34.58
CA LYS A 81 1.20 -19.50 -35.32
C LYS A 81 1.44 -19.49 -36.83
N GLU A 82 2.18 -18.50 -37.32
CA GLU A 82 2.54 -18.38 -38.74
C GLU A 82 3.38 -19.57 -39.20
N GLN A 83 4.34 -20.03 -38.37
CA GLN A 83 5.14 -21.21 -38.67
C GLN A 83 4.28 -22.46 -38.83
N VAL A 84 3.33 -22.71 -37.91
CA VAL A 84 2.43 -23.87 -38.00
C VAL A 84 1.53 -23.79 -39.23
N GLU A 85 1.02 -22.61 -39.57
CA GLU A 85 0.21 -22.40 -40.79
C GLU A 85 1.02 -22.71 -42.06
N ASN A 86 2.27 -22.25 -42.13
CA ASN A 86 3.17 -22.54 -43.23
C ASN A 86 3.48 -24.05 -43.33
N MET A 87 3.68 -24.72 -42.20
CA MET A 87 3.92 -26.18 -42.17
C MET A 87 2.68 -26.98 -42.55
N ASP A 88 1.49 -26.52 -42.18
CA ASP A 88 0.22 -27.13 -42.59
C ASP A 88 0.07 -27.08 -44.12
N ASN A 89 0.34 -25.93 -44.73
CA ASN A 89 0.39 -25.78 -46.19
C ASN A 89 1.41 -26.72 -46.83
N GLN A 90 2.63 -26.80 -46.31
CA GLN A 90 3.66 -27.71 -46.82
C GLN A 90 3.28 -29.19 -46.67
N PHE A 91 2.55 -29.55 -45.60
CA PHE A 91 2.07 -30.90 -45.37
C PHE A 91 1.04 -31.29 -46.44
N THR A 92 0.11 -30.38 -46.79
CA THR A 92 -0.86 -30.63 -47.87
C THR A 92 -0.20 -30.84 -49.24
N LEU A 93 0.99 -30.27 -49.44
CA LEU A 93 1.82 -30.45 -50.64
C LEU A 93 2.73 -31.70 -50.57
N GLY A 94 2.70 -32.44 -49.46
CA GLY A 94 3.55 -33.62 -49.23
C GLY A 94 5.03 -33.30 -49.00
N ILE A 95 5.37 -32.05 -48.70
CA ILE A 95 6.75 -31.59 -48.51
C ILE A 95 7.28 -31.94 -47.11
N VAL A 96 6.41 -31.85 -46.10
CA VAL A 96 6.73 -32.22 -44.71
C VAL A 96 5.90 -33.41 -44.27
N ASP A 97 6.44 -34.21 -43.37
CA ASP A 97 5.72 -35.35 -42.78
C ASP A 97 4.77 -34.92 -41.65
N ARG A 98 3.88 -35.83 -41.28
CA ARG A 98 2.89 -35.61 -40.22
C ARG A 98 3.51 -35.37 -38.85
N LEU A 99 4.60 -36.07 -38.52
CA LEU A 99 5.26 -35.97 -37.22
C LEU A 99 5.83 -34.56 -37.02
N SER A 100 6.42 -33.98 -38.06
CA SER A 100 6.94 -32.62 -38.07
C SER A 100 5.83 -31.59 -37.83
N LEU A 101 4.69 -31.72 -38.50
CA LEU A 101 3.52 -30.85 -38.28
C LEU A 101 2.96 -31.00 -36.85
N ASP A 102 2.85 -32.22 -36.35
CA ASP A 102 2.35 -32.47 -34.99
C ASP A 102 3.30 -31.91 -33.92
N ASN A 103 4.62 -32.02 -34.12
CA ASN A 103 5.61 -31.39 -33.23
C ASN A 103 5.47 -29.85 -33.21
N ALA A 104 5.32 -29.21 -34.37
CA ALA A 104 5.14 -27.76 -34.45
C ALA A 104 3.83 -27.31 -33.74
N ARG A 105 2.77 -28.12 -33.80
CA ARG A 105 1.52 -27.88 -33.06
C ARG A 105 1.71 -28.02 -31.55
N ILE A 106 2.49 -28.99 -31.09
CA ILE A 106 2.85 -29.14 -29.66
C ILE A 106 3.63 -27.91 -29.18
N GLU A 107 4.61 -27.45 -29.95
CA GLU A 107 5.38 -26.24 -29.66
C GLU A 107 4.47 -25.00 -29.58
N LEU A 108 3.51 -24.87 -30.50
CA LEU A 108 2.50 -23.80 -30.45
C LEU A 108 1.69 -23.83 -29.15
N ILE A 109 1.25 -25.01 -28.69
CA ILE A 109 0.53 -25.15 -27.41
C ILE A 109 1.43 -24.73 -26.24
N ALA A 110 2.72 -25.09 -26.26
CA ALA A 110 3.67 -24.68 -25.24
C ALA A 110 3.85 -23.15 -25.21
N VAL A 111 3.94 -22.50 -26.37
CA VAL A 111 4.04 -21.04 -26.51
C VAL A 111 2.75 -20.35 -26.06
N GLN A 112 1.57 -20.88 -26.40
CA GLN A 112 0.28 -20.37 -25.90
C GLN A 112 0.21 -20.42 -24.37
N ARG A 113 0.68 -21.53 -23.77
CA ARG A 113 0.77 -21.66 -22.31
C ARG A 113 1.73 -20.63 -21.72
N ALA A 114 2.87 -20.37 -22.37
CA ALA A 114 3.83 -19.36 -21.92
C ALA A 114 3.22 -17.95 -21.95
N TYR A 115 2.48 -17.62 -23.02
CA TYR A 115 1.75 -16.34 -23.15
C TYR A 115 0.69 -16.16 -22.05
N LEU A 116 -0.14 -17.18 -21.77
CA LEU A 116 -1.11 -17.12 -20.67
C LEU A 116 -0.44 -16.95 -19.30
N ASN A 117 0.67 -17.66 -19.06
CA ASN A 117 1.44 -17.49 -17.83
C ASN A 117 2.05 -16.08 -17.71
N ALA A 118 2.48 -15.48 -18.82
CA ALA A 118 2.96 -14.10 -18.83
C ALA A 118 1.85 -13.10 -18.47
N GLN A 119 0.62 -13.30 -19.00
CA GLN A 119 -0.53 -12.48 -18.62
C GLN A 119 -0.84 -12.58 -17.11
N ILE A 120 -0.87 -13.79 -16.56
CA ILE A 120 -1.07 -14.01 -15.12
C ILE A 120 0.00 -13.30 -14.29
N LYS A 121 1.27 -13.33 -14.73
CA LYS A 121 2.36 -12.62 -14.05
C LYS A 121 2.17 -11.11 -14.07
N VAL A 122 1.67 -10.54 -15.17
CA VAL A 122 1.35 -9.11 -15.27
C VAL A 122 0.24 -8.74 -14.28
N TYR A 123 -0.87 -9.49 -14.23
CA TYR A 123 -1.95 -9.21 -13.26
C TYR A 123 -1.48 -9.30 -11.81
N ARG A 124 -0.64 -10.30 -11.48
CA ARG A 124 -0.07 -10.40 -10.12
C ARG A 124 0.88 -9.25 -9.79
N ALA A 125 1.69 -8.81 -10.75
CA ALA A 125 2.59 -7.68 -10.52
C ALA A 125 1.82 -6.35 -10.42
N PHE A 126 0.71 -6.23 -11.15
CA PHE A 126 -0.21 -5.10 -11.03
C PHE A 126 -0.85 -5.05 -9.64
N GLY A 127 -1.40 -6.17 -9.14
CA GLY A 127 -1.95 -6.23 -7.77
C GLY A 127 -0.92 -5.90 -6.69
N ARG A 128 0.32 -6.38 -6.82
CA ARG A 128 1.40 -5.99 -5.88
C ARG A 128 1.69 -4.48 -5.89
N LEU A 129 1.57 -3.85 -7.05
CA LEU A 129 1.75 -2.40 -7.17
C LEU A 129 0.61 -1.66 -6.45
N GLU A 130 -0.63 -2.12 -6.59
CA GLU A 130 -1.80 -1.62 -5.85
C GLU A 130 -1.64 -1.78 -4.34
N ASP A 131 -1.19 -2.96 -3.89
CA ASP A 131 -0.90 -3.24 -2.47
C ASP A 131 0.13 -2.25 -1.92
N THR A 132 1.16 -1.93 -2.71
CA THR A 132 2.24 -1.03 -2.28
C THR A 132 1.79 0.42 -2.17
N ILE A 133 0.89 0.87 -3.06
CA ILE A 133 0.34 2.24 -3.01
C ILE A 133 -0.91 2.33 -2.11
N GLN A 134 -1.37 1.20 -1.56
CA GLN A 134 -2.57 1.05 -0.74
C GLN A 134 -3.83 1.64 -1.38
N LYS A 135 -3.89 1.62 -2.71
CA LYS A 135 -5.01 2.15 -3.49
C LYS A 135 -5.20 1.29 -4.74
N PRO A 136 -6.45 0.99 -5.12
CA PRO A 136 -6.72 0.43 -6.43
C PRO A 136 -6.27 1.43 -7.51
N LEU A 137 -5.69 0.90 -8.59
CA LEU A 137 -5.27 1.71 -9.74
C LEU A 137 -6.38 1.83 -10.79
N ASP A 138 -7.47 1.09 -10.63
CA ASP A 138 -8.69 1.25 -11.42
C ASP A 138 -9.70 2.20 -10.74
N GLU A 139 -10.67 2.71 -11.50
CA GLU A 139 -11.71 3.62 -11.00
C GLU A 139 -12.71 2.93 -10.04
N SER A 140 -12.48 1.68 -9.61
CA SER A 140 -13.43 0.91 -8.80
C SER A 140 -13.43 1.28 -7.30
N ALA A 141 -12.67 2.31 -6.91
CA ALA A 141 -12.56 2.77 -5.54
C ALA A 141 -13.83 3.48 -5.06
N SER A 142 -14.85 2.74 -4.59
CA SER A 142 -15.76 3.30 -3.60
C SER A 142 -15.04 3.32 -2.26
N LEU A 143 -14.67 4.51 -1.81
CA LEU A 143 -14.27 4.74 -0.41
C LEU A 143 -15.46 4.42 0.51
N PRO A 144 -15.22 3.91 1.73
CA PRO A 144 -16.26 3.85 2.75
C PRO A 144 -16.82 5.25 3.01
N ASP A 145 -18.15 5.32 3.18
CA ASP A 145 -18.84 6.56 3.48
C ASP A 145 -18.37 7.11 4.84
N PRO A 146 -17.80 8.33 4.92
CA PRO A 146 -17.35 8.92 6.19
C PRO A 146 -18.48 9.09 7.21
N THR A 147 -19.74 8.93 6.82
CA THR A 147 -20.87 8.95 7.75
C THR A 147 -20.88 7.75 8.71
N ASP A 148 -20.19 6.65 8.39
CA ASP A 148 -20.01 5.52 9.31
C ASP A 148 -19.06 5.86 10.48
N GLU A 149 -18.11 6.79 10.30
CA GLU A 149 -17.16 7.22 11.33
C GLU A 149 -17.73 8.32 12.25
N ILE A 150 -18.68 9.14 11.78
CA ILE A 150 -19.29 10.22 12.61
C ILE A 150 -20.22 9.63 13.69
N MET A 151 -20.61 8.35 13.58
CA MET A 151 -21.29 7.62 14.66
C MET A 151 -20.36 7.13 15.78
N SER A 152 -19.07 7.47 15.74
CA SER A 152 -18.07 7.05 16.74
C SER A 152 -17.65 8.12 17.75
N ASP A 153 -18.56 8.92 18.34
CA ASP A 153 -18.38 9.42 19.73
C ASP A 153 -19.68 9.97 20.37
N PRO A 154 -20.33 9.28 21.35
CA PRO A 154 -21.42 9.87 22.10
C PRO A 154 -20.97 10.83 23.22
N ALA A 155 -19.67 11.13 23.39
CA ALA A 155 -19.20 12.04 24.44
C ALA A 155 -19.46 13.54 24.18
N ILE A 156 -19.96 13.94 22.99
CA ILE A 156 -20.09 15.37 22.62
C ILE A 156 -21.54 15.90 22.74
N LEU A 157 -22.52 15.11 23.20
CA LEU A 157 -23.92 15.58 23.38
C LEU A 157 -24.43 15.58 24.83
N GLN A 158 -23.54 15.64 25.82
CA GLN A 158 -23.92 15.94 27.21
C GLN A 158 -23.09 17.11 27.77
N ASP A 159 -23.26 18.32 27.23
CA ASP A 159 -23.50 19.47 28.11
C ASP A 159 -24.09 20.67 27.35
N SER A 160 -24.86 21.47 28.09
CA SER A 160 -25.48 22.76 27.73
C SER A 160 -26.88 22.76 27.10
N LYS A 161 -27.88 22.46 27.93
CA LYS A 161 -28.85 23.50 28.31
C LYS A 161 -29.46 23.27 29.69
#